data_AF-A0A7X4AM91-F1
#
_entry.id   AF-A0A7X4AM91-F1
#
_cell.length_a   1.000
_cell.length_b   1.000
_cell.length_c   1.000
_cell.angle_alpha   90.00
_cell.angle_beta   90.00
_cell.angle_gamma   90.00
#
_symmetry.space_group_name_H-M   'P 1'
#
loop_
_entity.id
_entity.type
_entity.pdbx_description
1 polymer ?
#
loop_
_entity_poly.entity_id
_entity_poly.type
_entity_poly.pdbx_seq_one_letter_code
_entity_poly.pdbx_strand_id
1 'polypeptide(L)'
;MSSSRIVVLLCLAAGLGGALWLGQPHPAGAQAPGSPATINAADHPDLQAAFDALPEEGGVVRIPPGNYDITEPLVLSKPETRVEGSGAATHIRNRNEEGEPALIVRHPKRESAESREDRRESFLWR
;
A
#
# COMPACT_ATOMS: atom_id res chain seq x y z
N MET A 1 -58.40 -6.67 44.41
CA MET A 1 -57.25 -6.07 45.13
C MET A 1 -56.40 -5.32 44.12
N SER A 2 -56.21 -4.02 44.39
CA SER A 2 -55.21 -3.04 43.86
C SER A 2 -54.67 -3.25 42.44
N SER A 3 -55.06 -2.51 41.40
CA SER A 3 -54.81 -1.08 41.11
C SER A 3 -53.33 -0.65 41.15
N SER A 4 -52.74 -0.45 39.95
CA SER A 4 -51.80 0.63 39.56
C SER A 4 -51.15 0.29 38.21
N ARG A 5 -50.87 1.18 37.25
CA ARG A 5 -51.22 2.58 36.95
C ARG A 5 -50.76 2.80 35.49
N ILE A 6 -51.64 3.36 34.66
CA ILE A 6 -51.37 3.95 33.34
C ILE A 6 -50.30 5.04 33.46
N VAL A 7 -49.31 5.09 32.56
CA VAL A 7 -48.88 6.30 31.82
C VAL A 7 -48.22 5.88 30.49
N VAL A 8 -48.89 6.21 29.38
CA VAL A 8 -48.31 6.29 28.03
C VAL A 8 -47.50 7.58 27.96
N LEU A 9 -46.26 7.52 27.49
CA LEU A 9 -45.60 8.69 26.94
C LEU A 9 -44.68 8.29 25.78
N LEU A 10 -45.25 8.50 24.59
CA LEU A 10 -44.61 8.52 23.29
C LEU A 10 -43.78 9.82 23.21
N CYS A 11 -42.47 9.72 23.07
CA CYS A 11 -41.64 10.86 22.67
C CYS A 11 -40.84 10.46 21.42
N LEU A 12 -41.46 10.76 20.27
CA LEU A 12 -40.82 10.83 18.97
C LEU A 12 -39.86 12.04 19.00
N ALA A 13 -38.56 11.80 18.92
CA ALA A 13 -37.59 12.87 18.64
C ALA A 13 -36.80 12.48 17.39
N ALA A 14 -37.26 13.02 16.27
CA ALA A 14 -36.53 13.05 15.01
C ALA A 14 -35.27 13.91 15.20
N GLY A 15 -34.14 13.26 15.43
CA GLY A 15 -32.82 13.89 15.40
C GLY A 15 -32.21 13.70 14.02
N LEU A 16 -32.23 14.77 13.22
CA LEU A 16 -31.39 14.97 12.03
C LEU A 16 -29.91 14.92 12.45
N GLY A 17 -29.35 13.72 12.52
CA GLY A 17 -27.92 13.49 12.70
C GLY A 17 -27.28 13.22 11.35
N GLY A 18 -26.68 14.26 10.76
CA GLY A 18 -25.70 14.09 9.68
C GLY A 18 -24.52 13.28 10.20
N ALA A 19 -24.65 11.95 10.15
CA ALA A 19 -23.58 11.04 10.51
C ALA A 19 -22.54 11.10 9.39
N LEU A 20 -21.42 11.73 9.74
CA LEU A 20 -20.15 11.64 9.04
C LEU A 20 -20.00 10.28 8.37
N TRP A 21 -19.78 10.29 7.07
CA TRP A 21 -19.18 9.16 6.37
C TRP A 21 -17.76 8.98 6.92
N LEU A 22 -17.65 8.31 8.06
CA LEU A 22 -16.39 7.71 8.50
C LEU A 22 -16.02 6.71 7.40
N GLY A 23 -14.88 6.97 6.75
CA GLY A 23 -14.31 6.10 5.73
C GLY A 23 -14.41 4.65 6.20
N GLN A 24 -15.07 3.82 5.40
CA GLN A 24 -15.15 2.40 5.68
C GLN A 24 -13.72 1.87 5.79
N PRO A 25 -13.30 1.31 6.93
CA PRO A 25 -12.06 0.57 6.98
C PRO A 25 -12.20 -0.55 5.95
N HIS A 26 -11.37 -0.53 4.91
CA HIS A 26 -11.30 -1.64 3.98
C HIS A 26 -10.94 -2.88 4.81
N PRO A 27 -11.81 -3.91 4.86
CA PRO A 27 -11.39 -5.16 5.46
C PRO A 27 -10.20 -5.65 4.64
N ALA A 28 -9.01 -5.63 5.24
CA ALA A 28 -7.86 -6.34 4.73
C ALA A 28 -8.30 -7.79 4.63
N GLY A 29 -8.67 -8.22 3.42
CA GLY A 29 -9.11 -9.59 3.17
C GLY A 29 -8.02 -10.52 3.68
N ALA A 30 -8.37 -11.38 4.64
CA ALA A 30 -7.45 -12.37 5.18
C ALA A 30 -6.89 -13.18 4.02
N GLN A 31 -5.60 -12.98 3.71
CA GLN A 31 -4.93 -13.69 2.64
C GLN A 31 -4.95 -15.18 2.96
N ALA A 32 -5.38 -16.00 1.99
CA ALA A 32 -5.31 -17.44 2.12
C ALA A 32 -3.83 -17.85 2.24
N PRO A 33 -3.50 -18.85 3.09
CA PRO A 33 -2.12 -19.30 3.25
C PRO A 33 -1.51 -19.68 1.90
N GLY A 34 -0.40 -19.03 1.55
CA GLY A 34 0.30 -19.20 0.27
C GLY A 34 -0.10 -18.21 -0.84
N SER A 35 -1.00 -17.25 -0.59
CA SER A 35 -1.23 -16.14 -1.54
C SER A 35 -0.11 -15.10 -1.42
N PRO A 36 0.41 -14.56 -2.53
CA PRO A 36 1.41 -13.51 -2.48
C PRO A 36 0.88 -12.27 -1.75
N ALA A 37 1.70 -11.69 -0.88
CA ALA A 37 1.36 -10.49 -0.13
C ALA A 37 0.88 -9.38 -1.06
N THR A 38 -0.31 -8.83 -0.82
CA THR A 38 -0.83 -7.71 -1.61
C THR A 38 -0.79 -6.43 -0.79
N ILE A 39 -0.01 -5.47 -1.24
CA ILE A 39 0.12 -4.12 -0.69
C ILE A 39 -0.64 -3.14 -1.58
N ASN A 40 -1.45 -2.27 -1.00
CA ASN A 40 -2.07 -1.15 -1.69
C ASN A 40 -1.28 0.12 -1.37
N ALA A 41 -0.72 0.77 -2.39
CA ALA A 41 0.20 1.88 -2.21
C ALA A 41 -0.45 3.12 -1.56
N ALA A 42 -1.78 3.27 -1.64
CA ALA A 42 -2.48 4.37 -0.97
C ALA A 42 -2.49 4.27 0.57
N ASP A 43 -2.19 3.09 1.13
CA ASP A 43 -2.12 2.89 2.58
C ASP A 43 -0.73 3.26 3.15
N HIS A 44 0.18 3.72 2.28
CA HIS A 44 1.55 4.10 2.61
C HIS A 44 1.79 5.60 2.32
N PRO A 45 2.75 6.24 2.99
CA PRO A 45 3.03 7.67 2.80
C PRO A 45 3.52 8.01 1.39
N ASP A 46 4.22 7.07 0.74
CA ASP A 46 4.78 7.22 -0.59
C ASP A 46 4.98 5.84 -1.26
N LEU A 47 5.35 5.85 -2.55
CA LEU A 47 5.52 4.62 -3.33
C LEU A 47 6.72 3.78 -2.88
N GLN A 48 7.79 4.38 -2.36
CA GLN A 48 8.94 3.63 -1.88
C GLN A 48 8.56 2.89 -0.59
N ALA A 49 7.87 3.54 0.33
CA ALA A 49 7.36 2.91 1.55
C ALA A 49 6.43 1.73 1.25
N ALA A 50 5.64 1.78 0.17
CA ALA A 50 4.82 0.65 -0.28
C ALA A 50 5.68 -0.52 -0.81
N PHE A 51 6.77 -0.23 -1.52
CA PHE A 51 7.71 -1.26 -2.00
C PHE A 51 8.50 -1.87 -0.85
N ASP A 52 8.92 -1.08 0.13
CA ASP A 52 9.68 -1.53 1.30
C ASP A 52 8.84 -2.38 2.25
N ALA A 53 7.52 -2.20 2.25
CA ALA A 53 6.57 -2.98 3.02
C ALA A 53 6.36 -4.41 2.50
N LEU A 54 6.90 -4.74 1.32
CA LEU A 54 6.84 -6.11 0.80
C LEU A 54 7.65 -7.08 1.69
N PRO A 55 7.14 -8.30 1.92
CA PRO A 55 7.90 -9.37 2.54
C PRO A 55 9.19 -9.71 1.78
N GLU A 56 10.11 -10.40 2.44
CA GLU A 56 11.34 -10.90 1.81
C GLU A 56 11.06 -11.85 0.63
N GLU A 57 9.93 -12.53 0.67
CA GLU A 57 9.46 -13.47 -0.36
C GLU A 57 8.93 -12.77 -1.62
N GLY A 58 8.64 -11.47 -1.56
CA GLY A 58 7.99 -10.72 -2.63
C GLY A 58 6.49 -10.55 -2.45
N GLY A 59 5.80 -10.20 -3.53
CA GLY A 59 4.37 -9.93 -3.51
C GLY A 59 3.87 -9.01 -4.62
N VAL A 60 2.67 -8.49 -4.45
CA VAL A 60 1.99 -7.59 -5.39
C VAL A 60 1.82 -6.21 -4.76
N VAL A 61 2.29 -5.17 -5.44
CA VAL A 61 2.01 -3.78 -5.06
C VAL A 61 1.01 -3.19 -6.04
N ARG A 62 -0.16 -2.81 -5.56
CA ARG A 62 -1.22 -2.15 -6.32
C ARG A 62 -1.10 -0.65 -6.16
N ILE A 63 -0.91 0.05 -7.27
CA ILE A 63 -0.83 1.50 -7.32
C ILE A 63 -2.17 2.04 -7.86
N PRO A 64 -2.92 2.79 -7.03
CA PRO A 64 -4.20 3.34 -7.45
C PRO A 64 -4.03 4.41 -8.55
N PRO A 65 -5.13 4.82 -9.20
CA PRO A 65 -5.13 5.96 -10.12
C PRO A 65 -4.58 7.21 -9.44
N GLY A 66 -3.77 7.99 -10.13
CA GLY A 66 -3.17 9.19 -9.57
C GLY A 66 -1.94 9.67 -10.33
N ASN A 67 -1.44 10.83 -9.91
CA ASN A 67 -0.16 11.36 -10.34
C ASN A 67 0.81 11.29 -9.16
N TYR A 68 1.89 10.54 -9.33
CA TYR A 68 2.92 10.32 -8.34
C TYR A 68 4.20 10.97 -8.87
N ASP A 69 4.49 12.19 -8.41
CA ASP A 69 5.77 12.84 -8.70
C ASP A 69 6.84 12.27 -7.77
N ILE A 70 7.91 11.72 -8.36
CA ILE A 70 9.07 11.22 -7.62
C ILE A 70 10.28 12.09 -7.94
N THR A 71 11.07 12.42 -6.92
CA THR A 71 12.32 13.18 -7.06
C THR A 71 13.56 12.30 -6.94
N GLU A 72 13.37 11.02 -6.61
CA GLU A 72 14.42 10.01 -6.47
C GLU A 72 13.92 8.70 -7.12
N PRO A 73 14.83 7.81 -7.57
CA PRO A 73 14.45 6.53 -8.16
C PRO A 73 13.70 5.64 -7.17
N LEU A 74 12.59 5.04 -7.62
CA LEU A 74 11.96 3.96 -6.88
C LEU A 74 12.79 2.69 -7.00
N VAL A 75 13.07 2.04 -5.88
CA VAL A 75 13.90 0.85 -5.80
C VAL A 75 13.03 -0.38 -5.55
N LEU A 76 13.03 -1.30 -6.50
CA LEU A 76 12.47 -2.65 -6.35
C LEU A 76 13.59 -3.62 -6.00
N SER A 77 13.64 -4.01 -4.72
CA SER A 77 14.69 -4.88 -4.18
C SER A 77 14.23 -6.29 -3.79
N LYS A 78 12.92 -6.52 -3.61
CA LYS A 78 12.41 -7.83 -3.21
C LYS A 78 12.24 -8.77 -4.42
N PRO A 79 12.51 -10.09 -4.28
CA PRO A 79 12.18 -11.08 -5.30
C PRO A 79 10.70 -11.08 -5.64
N GLU A 80 10.33 -11.78 -6.71
CA GLU A 80 8.94 -12.15 -7.03
C GLU A 80 7.94 -10.99 -6.85
N THR A 81 8.36 -9.78 -7.22
CA THR A 81 7.57 -8.57 -7.04
C THR A 81 6.81 -8.22 -8.30
N ARG A 82 5.49 -8.11 -8.19
CA ARG A 82 4.59 -7.62 -9.23
C ARG A 82 4.09 -6.22 -8.87
N VAL A 83 4.29 -5.27 -9.77
CA VAL A 83 3.71 -3.93 -9.64
C VAL A 83 2.51 -3.84 -10.58
N GLU A 84 1.35 -3.46 -10.05
CA GLU A 84 0.10 -3.36 -10.80
C GLU A 84 -0.46 -1.94 -10.68
N GLY A 85 -0.46 -1.20 -11.79
CA GLY A 85 -1.14 0.09 -11.89
C GLY A 85 -2.59 -0.05 -12.36
N SER A 86 -3.34 1.04 -12.27
CA SER A 86 -4.72 1.14 -12.76
C SER A 86 -4.77 1.52 -14.26
N GLY A 87 -3.87 0.96 -15.06
CA GLY A 87 -3.67 1.30 -16.47
C GLY A 87 -3.18 2.73 -16.67
N ALA A 88 -3.70 3.41 -17.70
CA ALA A 88 -3.34 4.79 -18.03
C ALA A 88 -3.74 5.83 -16.97
N ALA A 89 -4.48 5.43 -15.93
CA ALA A 89 -4.85 6.33 -14.84
C ALA A 89 -3.77 6.44 -13.75
N THR A 90 -2.74 5.57 -13.77
CA THR A 90 -1.60 5.62 -12.85
C THR A 90 -0.40 6.25 -13.58
N HIS A 91 0.02 7.43 -13.12
CA HIS A 91 1.16 8.15 -13.68
C HIS A 91 2.28 8.28 -12.65
N ILE A 92 3.38 7.58 -12.86
CA ILE A 92 4.63 7.81 -12.13
C ILE A 92 5.46 8.81 -12.94
N ARG A 93 5.64 10.01 -12.41
CA ARG A 93 6.30 11.12 -13.08
C ARG A 93 7.64 11.35 -12.44
N ASN A 94 8.69 11.04 -13.18
CA ASN A 94 10.03 11.32 -12.73
C ASN A 94 10.32 12.83 -12.82
N ARG A 95 10.54 13.46 -11.68
CA ARG A 95 10.85 14.88 -11.52
C ARG A 95 12.27 15.11 -10.99
N ASN A 96 13.09 14.06 -10.87
CA ASN A 96 14.48 14.25 -10.48
C ASN A 96 15.22 15.10 -11.52
N GLU A 97 16.13 15.95 -11.04
CA GLU A 97 16.93 16.86 -11.87
C GLU A 97 18.34 16.29 -12.16
N GLU A 98 18.68 15.17 -11.54
CA GLU A 98 19.99 14.53 -11.60
C GLU A 98 20.13 13.55 -12.80
N GLY A 99 19.05 13.35 -13.55
CA GLY A 99 19.02 12.46 -14.71
C GLY A 99 18.92 10.97 -14.35
N GLU A 100 18.54 10.66 -13.11
CA GLU A 100 18.38 9.30 -12.63
C GLU A 100 17.11 8.64 -13.21
N PRO A 101 17.06 7.30 -13.31
CA PRO A 101 15.85 6.61 -13.77
C PRO A 101 14.69 6.72 -12.77
N ALA A 102 13.47 6.53 -13.26
CA ALA A 102 12.28 6.50 -12.40
C ALA A 102 12.21 5.24 -11.51
N LEU A 103 12.73 4.12 -12.02
CA LEU A 103 12.63 2.81 -11.40
C LEU A 103 13.95 2.06 -11.56
N ILE A 104 14.42 1.48 -10.46
CA ILE A 104 15.60 0.63 -10.40
C ILE A 104 15.19 -0.73 -9.85
N VAL A 105 15.35 -1.77 -10.66
CA VAL A 105 15.29 -3.15 -10.19
C VAL A 105 16.70 -3.58 -9.81
N ARG A 106 16.93 -3.91 -8.54
CA ARG A 106 18.26 -4.31 -8.05
C ARG A 106 18.16 -5.40 -6.99
N HIS A 107 19.16 -6.26 -6.91
CA HIS A 107 19.21 -7.28 -5.84
C HIS A 107 19.36 -6.60 -4.46
N PRO A 108 18.76 -7.15 -3.38
CA PRO A 108 18.79 -6.50 -2.06
C PRO A 108 20.21 -6.44 -1.47
N LYS A 109 21.05 -7.43 -1.79
CA LYS A 109 22.46 -7.45 -1.36
C LYS A 109 23.35 -6.38 -2.01
N ARG A 110 22.85 -5.58 -2.95
CA ARG A 110 23.67 -4.56 -3.63
C ARG A 110 24.14 -3.46 -2.67
N GLU A 111 23.35 -3.14 -1.65
CA GLU A 111 23.69 -2.08 -0.68
C GLU A 111 24.71 -2.56 0.36
N SER A 112 24.76 -3.86 0.63
CA SER A 112 25.64 -4.47 1.62
C SER A 112 26.85 -5.18 1.00
N ALA A 113 27.18 -4.93 -0.27
CA ALA A 113 28.27 -5.62 -0.95
C ALA A 113 29.64 -5.00 -0.60
N GLU A 114 30.41 -5.69 0.24
CA GLU A 114 31.72 -5.22 0.72
C GLU A 114 32.88 -5.77 -0.13
N SER A 115 32.77 -7.01 -0.60
CA SER A 115 33.76 -7.66 -1.46
C SER A 115 33.42 -7.51 -2.94
N ARG A 116 34.45 -7.72 -3.79
CA ARG A 116 34.26 -7.91 -5.23
C ARG A 116 33.35 -9.11 -5.52
N GLU A 117 33.44 -10.18 -4.72
CA GLU A 117 32.58 -11.37 -4.87
C GLU A 117 31.12 -11.01 -4.57
N ASP A 118 30.84 -10.40 -3.40
CA ASP A 118 29.49 -9.97 -3.00
C ASP A 118 28.86 -9.05 -4.05
N ARG A 119 29.67 -8.14 -4.59
CA ARG A 119 29.22 -7.25 -5.66
C ARG A 119 28.82 -8.03 -6.90
N ARG A 120 29.60 -9.03 -7.30
CA ARG A 120 29.25 -9.90 -8.44
C ARG A 120 27.97 -10.67 -8.17
N GLU A 121 27.80 -11.21 -6.97
CA GLU A 121 26.58 -11.92 -6.60
C GLU A 121 25.36 -10.99 -6.54
N SER A 122 25.53 -9.72 -6.16
CA SER A 122 24.44 -8.73 -6.15
C SER A 122 23.90 -8.34 -7.53
N PHE A 123 24.53 -8.77 -8.63
CA PHE A 123 23.97 -8.60 -9.98
C PHE A 123 23.16 -9.81 -10.44
N LEU A 124 23.18 -10.91 -9.67
CA LEU A 124 22.57 -12.16 -10.04
C LEU A 124 21.35 -12.42 -9.15
N TRP A 125 20.21 -12.65 -9.78
CA TRP A 125 19.08 -13.31 -9.13
C TRP A 125 19.24 -14.81 -9.33
N ARG A 126 19.32 -15.58 -8.25
CA ARG A 126 19.45 -17.04 -8.26
C ARG A 126 18.29 -17.67 -7.53
#